data_AF-A0A0I5S867-F1
#
_entry.id   AF-A0A0I5S867-F1
#
_cell.length_a   1.000
_cell.length_b   1.000
_cell.length_c   1.000
_cell.angle_alpha   90.00
_cell.angle_beta   90.00
_cell.angle_gamma   90.00
#
_symmetry.space_group_name_H-M   'P 1'
#
loop_
_entity.id
_entity.type
_entity.pdbx_description
1 polymer ?
#
loop_
_entity_poly.entity_id
_entity_poly.type
_entity_poly.pdbx_seq_one_letter_code
_entity_poly.pdbx_strand_id
1 'polypeptide(L)' 'MSKLTKEDVLQVSQDIINDAIPVIKDMLDEVFEKYPIDIEIREAIFYSVLVAHKLSTETTVSLLTQLVNAQEN' A
#
# COMPACT_ATOMS: atom_id res chain seq x y z
N MET A 1 11.37 9.13 -22.57
CA MET A 1 11.53 9.93 -21.34
C MET A 1 12.81 9.44 -20.66
N SER A 2 13.14 9.83 -19.43
CA SER A 2 14.24 9.15 -18.71
C SER A 2 13.70 7.91 -18.01
N LYS A 3 14.52 6.85 -17.96
CA LYS A 3 14.20 5.63 -17.20
C LYS A 3 13.93 5.97 -15.74
N LEU A 4 12.91 5.35 -15.17
CA LEU A 4 12.58 5.45 -13.75
C LEU A 4 13.64 4.74 -12.91
N THR A 5 14.09 5.41 -11.84
CA THR A 5 15.10 4.93 -10.90
C THR A 5 14.48 4.11 -9.77
N LYS A 6 15.32 3.50 -8.92
CA LYS A 6 14.86 2.80 -7.72
C LYS A 6 14.29 3.76 -6.69
N GLU A 7 14.87 4.95 -6.61
CA GLU A 7 14.43 6.04 -5.74
C GLU A 7 13.04 6.53 -6.15
N ASP A 8 12.77 6.67 -7.46
CA ASP A 8 11.43 7.02 -7.97
C ASP A 8 10.39 5.94 -7.58
N VAL A 9 10.74 4.66 -7.74
CA VAL A 9 9.88 3.53 -7.35
C VAL A 9 9.58 3.52 -5.86
N LEU A 10 10.61 3.77 -5.04
CA LEU A 10 10.46 3.80 -3.58
C LEU A 10 9.55 4.95 -3.16
N GLN A 11 9.76 6.15 -3.70
CA GLN A 11 8.97 7.33 -3.38
C GLN A 11 7.50 7.13 -3.75
N VAL A 12 7.23 6.71 -4.99
CA VAL A 12 5.85 6.45 -5.44
C VAL A 12 5.17 5.38 -4.59
N SER A 13 5.89 4.32 -4.22
CA SER A 13 5.33 3.27 -3.36
C SER A 13 4.98 3.82 -1.98
N GLN A 14 5.84 4.64 -1.38
CA GLN A 14 5.61 5.26 -0.08
C GLN A 14 4.42 6.22 -0.11
N ASP A 15 4.30 7.04 -1.15
CA ASP A 15 3.20 7.98 -1.32
C ASP A 15 1.85 7.24 -1.39
N ILE A 16 1.76 6.19 -2.22
CA ILE A 16 0.55 5.35 -2.33
C ILE A 16 0.21 4.68 -1.00
N ILE A 17 1.21 4.13 -0.29
CA ILE A 17 0.99 3.48 1.00
C ILE A 17 0.46 4.49 2.03
N ASN A 18 1.08 5.67 2.11
CA ASN A 18 0.69 6.70 3.07
C ASN A 18 -0.73 7.23 2.79
N ASP A 19 -1.08 7.42 1.52
CA ASP A 19 -2.42 7.84 1.11
C ASP A 19 -3.49 6.78 1.43
N ALA A 20 -3.13 5.49 1.40
CA ALA A 20 -4.05 4.39 1.68
C ALA A 20 -4.30 4.16 3.18
N ILE A 21 -3.38 4.55 4.07
CA ILE A 21 -3.51 4.36 5.53
C ILE A 21 -4.86 4.88 6.08
N PRO A 22 -5.25 6.16 5.86
CA PRO A 22 -6.52 6.67 6.39
C PRO A 22 -7.72 5.91 5.83
N VAL A 23 -7.69 5.56 4.53
CA VAL A 23 -8.78 4.82 3.87
C VAL A 23 -8.94 3.42 4.48
N ILE A 24 -7.83 2.70 4.68
CA ILE A 24 -7.83 1.37 5.30
C ILE A 24 -8.37 1.46 6.73
N LYS A 25 -7.98 2.50 7.48
CA LYS A 25 -8.47 2.71 8.84
C LYS A 25 -9.98 2.94 8.86
N ASP A 26 -10.48 3.85 8.03
CA ASP A 26 -11.91 4.17 7.96
C ASP A 26 -12.74 2.93 7.56
N MET A 27 -12.27 2.17 6.57
CA MET A 27 -12.92 0.92 6.15
C MET A 27 -12.98 -0.13 7.27
N LEU A 28 -11.94 -0.25 8.09
CA LEU A 28 -11.93 -1.19 9.21
C LEU A 28 -12.80 -0.69 10.37
N ASP A 29 -12.81 0.61 10.66
CA ASP A 29 -13.67 1.20 11.68
C ASP A 29 -15.15 0.95 11.35
N GLU A 30 -15.59 1.08 10.08
CA GLU A 30 -16.94 0.73 9.64
C GLU A 30 -17.30 -0.74 9.88
N VAL A 31 -16.34 -1.66 9.75
CA VAL A 31 -16.54 -3.09 10.04
C VAL A 31 -16.64 -3.30 11.55
N PHE A 32 -15.78 -2.66 12.33
CA PHE A 32 -15.73 -2.81 13.78
C PHE A 32 -16.89 -2.12 14.52
N GLU A 33 -17.57 -1.15 13.90
CA GLU A 33 -18.85 -0.63 14.41
C GLU A 33 -19.93 -1.72 14.44
N LYS A 34 -19.93 -2.61 13.44
CA LYS A 34 -20.90 -3.72 13.34
C LYS A 34 -20.56 -4.90 14.25
N TYR A 35 -19.27 -5.06 14.56
CA TYR A 35 -18.75 -6.18 15.35
C TYR A 35 -17.85 -5.64 16.45
N PRO A 36 -18.32 -5.56 17.71
CA PRO A 36 -17.52 -5.08 18.82
C PRO A 36 -16.37 -6.07 19.09
N ILE A 37 -15.20 -5.71 18.58
CA ILE A 37 -13.93 -6.43 18.73
C ILE A 37 -13.02 -5.64 19.68
N ASP A 38 -12.22 -6.35 20.46
CA ASP A 38 -11.20 -5.78 21.35
C ASP A 38 -10.15 -4.94 20.59
N ILE A 39 -9.65 -3.89 21.24
CA ILE A 39 -8.72 -2.93 20.62
C ILE A 39 -7.43 -3.60 20.13
N GLU A 40 -6.90 -4.59 20.85
CA GLU A 40 -5.67 -5.30 20.50
C GLU A 40 -5.85 -6.10 19.20
N ILE A 41 -7.04 -6.70 19.03
CA ILE A 41 -7.40 -7.43 17.81
C ILE A 41 -7.61 -6.45 16.65
N ARG A 42 -8.20 -5.28 16.89
CA ARG A 42 -8.36 -4.24 15.85
C ARG A 42 -7.00 -3.76 15.33
N GLU A 43 -6.05 -3.50 16.23
CA GLU A 43 -4.69 -3.12 15.86
C GLU A 43 -3.99 -4.23 15.07
N ALA A 44 -4.10 -5.49 15.52
CA ALA A 44 -3.52 -6.63 14.82
C ALA A 44 -4.08 -6.78 13.39
N ILE A 45 -5.40 -6.59 13.21
CA ILE A 45 -6.04 -6.60 11.89
C ILE A 45 -5.52 -5.44 11.04
N PHE A 46 -5.50 -4.22 11.58
CA PHE A 46 -5.03 -3.04 10.86
C PHE A 46 -3.59 -3.21 10.37
N TYR A 47 -2.66 -3.60 11.24
CA TYR A 47 -1.27 -3.82 10.84
C TYR A 47 -1.10 -4.98 9.84
N SER A 48 -1.91 -6.03 9.96
CA SER A 48 -1.90 -7.14 8.98
C SER A 48 -2.34 -6.67 7.59
N VAL A 49 -3.40 -5.86 7.52
CA VAL A 49 -3.87 -5.27 6.26
C VAL A 49 -2.83 -4.30 5.69
N LEU A 50 -2.22 -3.46 6.52
CA LEU A 50 -1.16 -2.55 6.08
C LEU A 50 0.05 -3.28 5.50
N VAL A 51 0.51 -4.36 6.13
CA VAL A 51 1.63 -5.17 5.63
C VAL A 51 1.29 -5.80 4.27
N ALA A 52 0.09 -6.35 4.12
CA ALA A 52 -0.36 -6.93 2.86
C ALA A 52 -0.47 -5.85 1.75
N HIS A 53 -1.03 -4.68 2.08
CA HIS A 53 -1.14 -3.58 1.14
C HIS A 53 0.23 -3.06 0.70
N LYS A 54 1.15 -2.86 1.65
CA LYS A 54 2.53 -2.44 1.38
C LYS A 54 3.22 -3.39 0.40
N LEU A 55 3.20 -4.69 0.67
CA LEU A 55 3.83 -5.69 -0.20
C LEU A 55 3.23 -5.66 -1.62
N SER A 56 1.91 -5.55 -1.72
CA SER A 56 1.19 -5.46 -2.99
C SER A 56 1.58 -4.21 -3.78
N THR A 57 1.62 -3.05 -3.12
CA THR A 57 1.97 -1.76 -3.74
C THR A 57 3.41 -1.76 -4.23
N GLU A 58 4.38 -2.10 -3.38
CA GLU A 58 5.80 -2.14 -3.76
C GLU A 58 6.04 -3.09 -4.94
N THR A 59 5.39 -4.26 -4.94
CA THR A 59 5.49 -5.23 -6.03
C THR A 59 4.90 -4.66 -7.33
N THR A 60 3.73 -4.05 -7.25
CA THR A 60 3.01 -3.49 -8.41
C THR A 60 3.81 -2.35 -9.04
N VAL A 61 4.28 -1.39 -8.25
CA VAL A 61 5.06 -0.24 -8.74
C VAL A 61 6.37 -0.72 -9.37
N SER A 62 7.04 -1.71 -8.77
CA SER A 62 8.26 -2.31 -9.33
C SER A 62 8.00 -2.96 -10.70
N LEU A 63 6.94 -3.76 -10.83
CA LEU A 63 6.57 -4.41 -12.09
C LEU A 63 6.19 -3.41 -13.18
N LEU A 64 5.37 -2.40 -12.85
CA LEU A 64 5.00 -1.33 -13.78
C LEU A 64 6.23 -0.54 -14.24
N THR A 65 7.16 -0.27 -13.34
CA THR A 65 8.40 0.42 -13.68
C THR A 65 9.26 -0.39 -14.63
N GLN A 66 9.37 -1.71 -14.42
CA GLN A 66 10.07 -2.60 -15.35
C GLN A 66 9.43 -2.58 -16.74
N LEU A 67 8.09 -2.57 -16.82
CA LEU A 67 7.37 -2.48 -18.08
C LEU A 67 7.61 -1.15 -18.80
N VAL A 68 7.52 -0.02 -18.09
CA VAL A 68 7.77 1.31 -18.65
C VAL A 68 9.20 1.41 -19.17
N ASN A 69 10.19 1.03 -18.34
CA ASN A 69 11.60 1.09 -18.73
C ASN A 69 11.96 0.15 -19.89
N ALA A 70 11.18 -0.91 -20.12
CA ALA A 70 11.35 -1.83 -21.25
C ALA A 70 10.71 -1.31 -22.55
N GLN A 71 9.68 -0.46 -22.46
CA GLN A 71 9.05 0.19 -23.62
C GLN A 71 9.86 1.36 -24.18
N GLU A 72 10.82 1.90 -23.42
CA GLU A 72 11.71 2.98 -23.86
C GLU A 72 12.96 2.50 -24.63
N ASN A 73 12.91 1.30 -25.23
CA ASN A 73 13.94 0.79 -26.16
C ASN A 73 13.62 1.15 -27.61
#